data_AF-A0ABD2VVT6-F1
#
_entry.id   AF-A0ABD2VVT6-F1
#
_cell.length_a   1.000
_cell.length_b   1.000
_cell.length_c   1.000
_cell.angle_alpha   90.00
_cell.angle_beta   90.00
_cell.angle_gamma   90.00
#
_symmetry.space_group_name_H-M   'P 1'
#
loop_
_entity.id
_entity.type
_entity.pdbx_description
1 polymer ?
#
loop_
_entity_poly.entity_id
_entity_poly.type
_entity_poly.pdbx_seq_one_letter_code
_entity_poly.pdbx_strand_id
1 'polypeptide(L)'
;MKFMRPTTPLHKIKMKDFDIIYARDFCDYEEEEEECPSERWSLKYDLDQLIYRPDKIEEKEEDDEVKTILTSSSGDSKKLRIEESESVESLTHPCLKAISISDSELQFLNLYNFFPVPKDPGLRDAFWILYPSPPAYAADGIDKFHDLIEIFKLAPIGCLKKQLKSDTVDLSYFSLDSRIIQPLCQALIFNTTVQTLNLKDNIIPEKDCFYLNNLLLRNSNLSSLDLSYCKIGSEGARRLIEGISISSLRHISLRRCDLHAEGFSYIAKATSANALLLSLDVSDNNLDENSADHISYLISNTDSLKKLNLSWNNLYSKDTCEKMFKALIKNTTITDFDLSWNAMNQEGIFSLTNFIINTKTVERLNLEANCFSDNEVSVLAKAIVSNNSLKEILLSQNLFSPKGIAEFIIAISIDNFEKTPLRILDLENFWTTKNAIPALDQLKILKPNLNLKLGGILENFLIIGPDLRELFFKQANFDAMNQKNKKERKNFGHFILSLNDEIIPRDGFEALVKQSGIKLSENLINEIAKQFLVTRRMINLQEMKVSYLSYFPDTKAPLPQKLGSETEEAEKLLDISFQHID
;
A
#
# COMPACT_ATOMS: atom_id res chain seq x y z
N MET A 1 -26.83 21.76 8.84
CA MET A 1 -26.54 22.24 10.21
C MET A 1 -25.41 23.27 10.16
N LYS A 2 -25.08 23.94 11.28
CA LYS A 2 -24.05 25.00 11.32
C LYS A 2 -22.64 24.44 11.13
N PHE A 3 -21.79 25.14 10.38
CA PHE A 3 -20.34 24.93 10.42
C PHE A 3 -19.75 25.36 11.76
N MET A 4 -18.73 24.65 12.24
CA MET A 4 -17.74 25.17 13.19
C MET A 4 -16.34 24.95 12.60
N ARG A 5 -15.47 25.96 12.73
CA ARG A 5 -14.03 25.84 12.50
C ARG A 5 -13.32 25.82 13.86
N PRO A 6 -12.31 24.98 14.08
CA PRO A 6 -11.25 25.28 15.05
C PRO A 6 -10.42 26.48 14.58
N THR A 7 -9.90 27.27 15.51
CA THR A 7 -9.01 28.41 15.20
C THR A 7 -7.82 28.47 16.15
N THR A 8 -6.62 28.36 15.59
CA THR A 8 -5.35 28.73 16.24
C THR A 8 -4.36 29.23 15.17
N PRO A 9 -3.40 30.11 15.51
CA PRO A 9 -2.78 31.00 14.53
C PRO A 9 -1.50 30.46 13.90
N LEU A 10 -1.25 30.81 12.63
CA LEU A 10 0.07 30.69 12.00
C LEU A 10 1.07 31.65 12.67
N HIS A 11 2.31 31.20 12.85
CA HIS A 11 3.47 32.08 12.90
C HIS A 11 4.22 32.03 11.57
N LYS A 12 4.76 33.18 11.14
CA LYS A 12 5.36 33.35 9.82
C LYS A 12 6.83 32.90 9.83
N ILE A 13 7.16 31.90 9.01
CA ILE A 13 8.50 31.75 8.45
C ILE A 13 8.37 31.80 6.92
N LYS A 14 9.33 32.43 6.25
CA LYS A 14 9.23 32.76 4.82
C LYS A 14 9.65 31.57 3.97
N MET A 15 8.79 31.16 3.04
CA MET A 15 9.25 30.50 1.82
C MET A 15 9.98 31.53 0.93
N LYS A 16 11.00 31.05 0.22
CA LYS A 16 11.47 31.59 -1.05
C LYS A 16 11.71 30.42 -1.99
N ASP A 17 11.09 30.53 -3.16
CA ASP A 17 11.68 30.25 -4.47
C ASP A 17 12.77 29.17 -4.51
N PHE A 18 12.44 27.97 -5.01
CA PHE A 18 12.94 27.54 -6.33
C PHE A 18 12.04 26.45 -6.92
N ASP A 19 12.06 26.37 -8.25
CA ASP A 19 11.19 25.53 -9.09
C ASP A 19 12.00 25.12 -10.35
N ILE A 20 11.49 24.13 -11.09
CA ILE A 20 11.91 23.69 -12.45
C ILE A 20 13.07 22.65 -12.60
N ILE A 21 12.66 21.40 -12.87
CA ILE A 21 13.03 20.42 -13.96
C ILE A 21 14.52 20.21 -14.40
N TYR A 22 14.81 18.94 -14.79
CA TYR A 22 15.94 18.39 -15.60
C TYR A 22 17.18 17.92 -14.82
N ALA A 23 17.91 16.86 -15.23
CA ALA A 23 17.74 15.86 -16.31
C ALA A 23 18.38 14.50 -15.92
N ARG A 24 18.37 13.53 -16.84
CA ARG A 24 19.39 12.45 -16.87
C ARG A 24 20.78 13.08 -17.13
N ASP A 25 21.84 12.43 -16.67
CA ASP A 25 22.80 11.79 -17.59
C ASP A 25 23.77 10.84 -16.86
N PHE A 26 24.43 9.98 -17.63
CA PHE A 26 25.58 9.18 -17.18
C PHE A 26 26.83 10.08 -17.07
N CYS A 27 27.69 9.79 -16.10
CA CYS A 27 29.14 9.72 -16.35
C CYS A 27 29.83 8.92 -15.25
N ASP A 28 30.90 8.25 -15.63
CA ASP A 28 31.73 7.40 -14.78
C ASP A 28 32.61 8.23 -13.83
N TYR A 29 32.99 7.65 -12.69
CA TYR A 29 34.21 8.02 -11.98
C TYR A 29 34.84 6.77 -11.36
N GLU A 30 36.07 6.49 -11.78
CA GLU A 30 36.99 5.56 -11.12
C GLU A 30 37.71 6.30 -9.96
N GLU A 31 38.75 5.67 -9.39
CA GLU A 31 39.63 6.18 -8.32
C GLU A 31 38.97 6.22 -6.92
N GLU A 32 39.61 5.78 -5.83
CA GLU A 32 40.97 5.24 -5.66
C GLU A 32 41.04 4.25 -4.47
N GLU A 33 42.05 3.38 -4.43
CA GLU A 33 42.27 2.41 -3.35
C GLU A 33 43.14 3.01 -2.22
N GLU A 34 42.69 2.97 -0.97
CA GLU A 34 43.57 3.13 0.20
C GLU A 34 43.63 1.84 1.03
N GLU A 35 44.71 1.08 0.88
CA GLU A 35 45.06 -0.02 1.79
C GLU A 35 45.59 0.53 3.13
N CYS A 36 45.03 0.06 4.25
CA CYS A 36 45.68 0.15 5.57
C CYS A 36 45.30 -1.06 6.46
N PRO A 37 46.16 -1.43 7.45
CA PRO A 37 46.61 -2.83 7.46
C PRO A 37 45.82 -3.79 8.36
N SER A 38 45.95 -5.08 8.04
CA SER A 38 45.39 -6.16 8.85
C SER A 38 46.12 -6.38 10.18
N GLU A 39 45.39 -6.33 11.30
CA GLU A 39 45.80 -6.96 12.55
C GLU A 39 44.93 -8.18 12.85
N ARG A 40 45.56 -9.34 13.03
CA ARG A 40 44.90 -10.62 13.26
C ARG A 40 44.43 -10.78 14.72
N TRP A 41 43.12 -10.86 14.91
CA TRP A 41 42.53 -11.48 16.12
C TRP A 41 41.78 -12.76 15.74
N SER A 42 42.54 -13.83 15.49
CA SER A 42 42.03 -15.12 15.02
C SER A 42 41.50 -15.99 16.16
N LEU A 43 40.27 -15.74 16.62
CA LEU A 43 39.52 -16.70 17.44
C LEU A 43 38.80 -17.72 16.55
N LYS A 44 39.54 -18.78 16.20
CA LYS A 44 39.05 -19.89 15.37
C LYS A 44 38.18 -20.82 16.20
N TYR A 45 36.86 -20.66 16.11
CA TYR A 45 35.91 -21.71 16.50
C TYR A 45 35.74 -22.67 15.30
N ASP A 46 36.05 -23.95 15.51
CA ASP A 46 35.91 -24.96 14.46
C ASP A 46 34.43 -25.23 14.16
N LEU A 47 34.06 -25.08 12.89
CA LEU A 47 32.67 -25.12 12.40
C LEU A 47 32.43 -26.34 11.46
N ASP A 48 33.21 -27.41 11.66
CA ASP A 48 33.33 -28.58 10.79
C ASP A 48 32.70 -29.87 11.36
N GLN A 49 31.69 -29.75 12.24
CA GLN A 49 30.81 -30.87 12.61
C GLN A 49 29.34 -30.43 12.74
N LEU A 50 28.59 -30.50 11.62
CA LEU A 50 27.17 -30.90 11.54
C LEU A 50 26.60 -30.77 10.10
N ILE A 51 27.30 -31.29 9.09
CA ILE A 51 26.74 -31.42 7.73
C ILE A 51 25.93 -32.72 7.65
N TYR A 52 24.64 -32.65 7.96
CA TYR A 52 23.70 -33.74 7.68
C TYR A 52 23.38 -33.77 6.17
N ARG A 53 23.85 -34.81 5.48
CA ARG A 53 23.41 -35.09 4.10
C ARG A 53 22.23 -36.05 4.12
N PRO A 54 21.10 -35.74 3.46
CA PRO A 54 20.03 -36.70 3.26
C PRO A 54 20.42 -37.68 2.14
N ASP A 55 20.53 -38.97 2.46
CA ASP A 55 20.67 -40.01 1.45
C ASP A 55 19.32 -40.33 0.78
N LYS A 56 19.39 -40.76 -0.48
CA LYS A 56 18.22 -41.11 -1.27
C LYS A 56 17.57 -42.40 -0.78
N ILE A 57 16.23 -42.41 -0.76
CA ILE A 57 15.44 -43.63 -0.80
C ILE A 57 14.83 -43.72 -2.21
N GLU A 58 15.19 -44.76 -2.95
CA GLU A 58 14.43 -45.28 -4.10
C GLU A 58 13.97 -46.70 -3.73
N GLU A 59 12.84 -47.11 -4.30
CA GLU A 59 11.98 -48.17 -3.77
C GLU A 59 12.53 -49.59 -3.95
N LYS A 60 12.15 -50.51 -3.04
CA LYS A 60 11.84 -51.90 -3.41
C LYS A 60 10.96 -52.63 -2.40
N GLU A 61 10.26 -53.63 -2.93
CA GLU A 61 9.13 -54.32 -2.32
C GLU A 61 9.57 -55.41 -1.32
N GLU A 62 8.66 -55.78 -0.43
CA GLU A 62 8.79 -56.96 0.44
C GLU A 62 8.42 -58.23 -0.35
N ASP A 63 9.14 -59.35 -0.15
CA ASP A 63 8.51 -60.66 0.09
C ASP A 63 9.51 -61.78 0.51
N ASP A 64 8.95 -62.78 1.18
CA ASP A 64 9.35 -64.19 1.35
C ASP A 64 10.58 -64.70 2.17
N GLU A 65 10.21 -65.54 3.15
CA GLU A 65 10.77 -66.86 3.53
C GLU A 65 12.19 -67.04 4.14
N VAL A 66 12.21 -67.07 5.47
CA VAL A 66 12.68 -68.20 6.33
C VAL A 66 13.58 -69.29 5.68
N LYS A 67 14.82 -69.47 6.19
CA LYS A 67 15.31 -70.76 6.77
C LYS A 67 16.70 -70.72 7.47
N THR A 68 16.80 -71.59 8.47
CA THR A 68 17.95 -71.86 9.36
C THR A 68 18.91 -72.92 8.76
N ILE A 69 20.16 -73.04 9.26
CA ILE A 69 20.93 -74.28 9.62
C ILE A 69 22.46 -74.21 9.36
N LEU A 70 23.20 -74.22 10.47
CA LEU A 70 24.42 -74.98 10.85
C LEU A 70 25.50 -75.47 9.83
N THR A 71 26.75 -75.09 10.16
CA THR A 71 28.00 -75.92 10.29
C THR A 71 28.72 -76.61 9.11
N SER A 72 30.02 -76.27 8.99
CA SER A 72 31.19 -77.15 8.67
C SER A 72 31.28 -77.78 7.25
N SER A 73 32.47 -78.08 6.68
CA SER A 73 33.71 -78.59 7.28
C SER A 73 34.98 -78.37 6.43
N SER A 74 36.17 -78.61 7.04
CA SER A 74 37.47 -79.06 6.43
C SER A 74 38.12 -78.25 5.26
N GLY A 75 39.43 -77.96 5.26
CA GLY A 75 40.49 -78.32 6.22
C GLY A 75 41.92 -77.93 5.77
N ASP A 76 42.91 -78.48 6.46
CA ASP A 76 44.37 -78.52 6.16
C ASP A 76 45.29 -77.27 6.23
N SER A 77 45.55 -76.88 7.49
CA SER A 77 46.85 -77.10 8.16
C SER A 77 48.17 -76.53 7.57
N LYS A 78 48.76 -75.54 8.28
CA LYS A 78 50.22 -75.55 8.61
C LYS A 78 50.65 -74.59 9.73
N LYS A 79 51.17 -75.19 10.80
CA LYS A 79 52.06 -74.67 11.87
C LYS A 79 51.74 -73.33 12.56
N LEU A 80 51.51 -73.42 13.88
CA LEU A 80 51.58 -72.30 14.80
C LEU A 80 52.98 -71.68 14.87
N ARG A 81 53.02 -70.39 15.21
CA ARG A 81 54.09 -69.73 15.96
C ARG A 81 53.46 -69.05 17.17
N ILE A 82 54.17 -69.05 18.28
CA ILE A 82 53.82 -68.44 19.57
C ILE A 82 55.13 -68.14 20.32
N GLU A 83 55.20 -67.14 21.19
CA GLU A 83 54.18 -66.08 21.42
C GLU A 83 54.22 -64.99 20.31
N GLU A 84 54.12 -63.67 20.46
CA GLU A 84 54.28 -62.70 21.56
C GLU A 84 53.08 -61.71 21.57
N SER A 85 52.75 -61.07 22.71
CA SER A 85 51.64 -60.11 22.84
C SER A 85 52.12 -58.74 23.35
N GLU A 86 52.01 -57.69 22.53
CA GLU A 86 52.31 -56.30 22.94
C GLU A 86 51.32 -55.82 24.03
N SER A 87 51.86 -55.30 25.14
CA SER A 87 51.09 -54.76 26.27
C SER A 87 50.43 -53.41 25.95
N VAL A 88 49.22 -53.20 26.45
CA VAL A 88 48.33 -52.10 26.00
C VAL A 88 48.65 -50.73 26.65
N GLU A 89 49.58 -50.70 27.61
CA GLU A 89 49.77 -49.59 28.55
C GLU A 89 50.68 -48.48 28.01
N SER A 90 51.68 -48.81 27.18
CA SER A 90 52.55 -47.84 26.50
C SER A 90 51.90 -47.19 25.26
N LEU A 91 50.74 -47.70 24.83
CA LEU A 91 49.92 -47.14 23.74
C LEU A 91 48.87 -46.13 24.21
N THR A 92 48.44 -46.18 25.47
CA THR A 92 47.34 -45.35 25.99
C THR A 92 47.76 -43.92 26.37
N HIS A 93 49.05 -43.68 26.63
CA HIS A 93 49.58 -42.36 26.98
C HIS A 93 50.83 -41.98 26.15
N PRO A 94 50.70 -41.12 25.11
CA PRO A 94 51.79 -40.79 24.19
C PRO A 94 53.07 -40.24 24.83
N CYS A 95 52.97 -39.64 26.03
CA CYS A 95 54.11 -39.12 26.78
C CYS A 95 55.05 -40.20 27.32
N LEU A 96 54.60 -41.45 27.50
CA LEU A 96 55.43 -42.54 28.03
C LEU A 96 56.46 -43.05 27.00
N LYS A 97 56.21 -42.88 25.70
CA LYS A 97 57.11 -43.30 24.61
C LYS A 97 58.48 -42.59 24.59
N ALA A 98 58.65 -41.52 25.38
CA ALA A 98 59.90 -40.78 25.52
C ALA A 98 60.77 -41.23 26.72
N ILE A 99 60.31 -42.20 27.52
CA ILE A 99 60.96 -42.64 28.75
C ILE A 99 61.60 -44.03 28.52
N SER A 100 62.91 -44.15 28.75
CA SER A 100 63.66 -45.40 28.59
C SER A 100 63.51 -46.31 29.82
N ILE A 101 62.31 -46.86 30.03
CA ILE A 101 61.94 -47.85 31.04
C ILE A 101 61.18 -48.98 30.33
N SER A 102 61.29 -50.23 30.77
CA SER A 102 60.57 -51.35 30.15
C SER A 102 59.11 -51.45 30.62
N ASP A 103 58.21 -51.96 29.77
CA ASP A 103 56.80 -52.21 30.13
C ASP A 103 56.68 -53.14 31.36
N SER A 104 57.64 -54.06 31.56
CA SER A 104 57.72 -54.91 32.76
C SER A 104 58.00 -54.13 34.04
N GLU A 105 58.76 -53.04 33.98
CA GLU A 105 59.03 -52.17 35.14
C GLU A 105 57.85 -51.25 35.45
N LEU A 106 57.10 -50.82 34.42
CA LEU A 106 55.89 -50.00 34.59
C LEU A 106 54.82 -50.70 35.43
N GLN A 107 54.68 -52.03 35.32
CA GLN A 107 53.69 -52.79 36.12
C GLN A 107 54.06 -52.94 37.60
N PHE A 108 55.34 -52.81 37.98
CA PHE A 108 55.78 -52.84 39.38
C PHE A 108 55.97 -51.44 39.99
N LEU A 109 56.19 -50.41 39.17
CA LEU A 109 56.30 -49.03 39.61
C LEU A 109 54.92 -48.35 39.62
N ASN A 110 54.25 -48.37 40.77
CA ASN A 110 53.12 -47.48 41.01
C ASN A 110 53.59 -46.01 40.98
N LEU A 111 53.49 -45.38 39.81
CA LEU A 111 54.09 -44.08 39.46
C LEU A 111 53.73 -42.97 40.45
N TYR A 112 52.54 -43.02 41.03
CA TYR A 112 52.05 -42.07 42.05
C TYR A 112 52.86 -42.06 43.35
N ASN A 113 53.64 -43.11 43.63
CA ASN A 113 54.54 -43.18 44.80
C ASN A 113 55.94 -42.62 44.52
N PHE A 114 56.40 -42.63 43.27
CA PHE A 114 57.75 -42.17 42.89
C PHE A 114 57.78 -40.73 42.38
N PHE A 115 56.74 -40.33 41.63
CA PHE A 115 56.49 -38.94 41.27
C PHE A 115 55.32 -38.43 42.11
N PRO A 116 55.56 -37.80 43.27
CA PRO A 116 54.49 -37.17 44.03
C PRO A 116 53.86 -36.11 43.13
N VAL A 117 52.54 -36.21 42.91
CA VAL A 117 51.77 -35.21 42.18
C VAL A 117 52.11 -33.84 42.76
N PRO A 118 52.65 -32.89 41.97
CA PRO A 118 52.98 -31.56 42.48
C PRO A 118 51.77 -30.97 43.21
N LYS A 119 52.00 -30.27 44.32
CA LYS A 119 50.95 -29.49 44.97
C LYS A 119 50.59 -28.33 44.05
N ASP A 120 49.68 -28.61 43.13
CA ASP A 120 49.32 -27.75 42.02
C ASP A 120 48.73 -26.43 42.53
N PRO A 121 49.43 -25.29 42.37
CA PRO A 121 48.96 -23.99 42.84
C PRO A 121 48.03 -23.29 41.84
N GLY A 122 47.66 -23.93 40.73
CA GLY A 122 47.01 -23.27 39.60
C GLY A 122 45.82 -24.01 38.98
N LEU A 123 45.90 -25.32 38.71
CA LEU A 123 44.83 -26.02 37.99
C LEU A 123 43.53 -26.16 38.80
N ARG A 124 43.58 -26.26 40.13
CA ARG A 124 42.35 -26.24 40.94
C ARG A 124 41.63 -24.91 40.79
N ASP A 125 42.35 -23.81 40.89
CA ASP A 125 41.77 -22.46 40.77
C ASP A 125 41.38 -22.15 39.32
N ALA A 126 42.08 -22.70 38.32
CA ALA A 126 41.72 -22.59 36.90
C ALA A 126 40.43 -23.35 36.55
N PHE A 127 40.25 -24.58 37.07
CA PHE A 127 38.98 -25.32 36.95
C PHE A 127 37.84 -24.68 37.77
N TRP A 128 38.18 -23.85 38.77
CA TRP A 128 37.24 -23.06 39.56
C TRP A 128 37.22 -21.57 39.15
N ILE A 129 37.65 -21.26 37.92
CA ILE A 129 37.09 -20.13 37.16
C ILE A 129 35.65 -20.50 36.84
N LEU A 130 34.81 -20.35 37.86
CA LEU A 130 33.36 -20.45 37.76
C LEU A 130 32.89 -19.31 36.86
N TYR A 131 32.80 -19.58 35.56
CA TYR A 131 31.90 -18.83 34.69
C TYR A 131 30.55 -18.78 35.41
N PRO A 132 30.07 -17.58 35.82
CA PRO A 132 28.87 -17.48 36.64
C PRO A 132 27.73 -18.17 35.91
N SER A 133 27.08 -19.13 36.57
CA SER A 133 26.08 -19.98 35.94
C SER A 133 25.05 -19.11 35.24
N PRO A 134 24.80 -19.30 33.93
CA PRO A 134 24.04 -18.35 33.14
C PRO A 134 22.64 -18.15 33.75
N PRO A 135 22.17 -16.91 33.90
CA PRO A 135 20.93 -16.60 34.63
C PRO A 135 19.74 -17.40 34.08
N ALA A 136 19.07 -18.10 34.99
CA ALA A 136 17.91 -18.93 34.69
C ALA A 136 16.65 -18.06 34.62
N TYR A 137 16.32 -17.60 33.41
CA TYR A 137 15.18 -16.73 33.16
C TYR A 137 13.83 -17.46 33.21
N ALA A 138 12.79 -16.77 33.67
CA ALA A 138 11.40 -17.21 33.54
C ALA A 138 10.97 -17.26 32.06
N ALA A 139 10.00 -18.13 31.75
CA ALA A 139 9.47 -18.29 30.39
C ALA A 139 8.73 -17.04 29.87
N ASP A 140 8.36 -16.07 30.71
CA ASP A 140 7.83 -14.78 30.21
C ASP A 140 8.90 -13.91 29.52
N GLY A 141 10.18 -14.20 29.72
CA GLY A 141 11.29 -13.48 29.08
C GLY A 141 11.52 -12.05 29.59
N ILE A 142 10.81 -11.60 30.62
CA ILE A 142 10.86 -10.19 31.09
C ILE A 142 12.21 -9.86 31.68
N ASP A 143 12.69 -10.70 32.60
CA ASP A 143 13.99 -10.47 33.25
C ASP A 143 15.11 -10.60 32.22
N LYS A 144 14.97 -11.52 31.25
CA LYS A 144 15.88 -11.65 30.10
C LYS A 144 15.93 -10.40 29.22
N PHE A 145 14.79 -9.75 29.00
CA PHE A 145 14.75 -8.48 28.29
C PHE A 145 15.46 -7.38 29.09
N HIS A 146 15.18 -7.27 30.39
CA HIS A 146 15.80 -6.26 31.24
C HIS A 146 17.33 -6.41 31.34
N ASP A 147 17.84 -7.62 31.60
CA ASP A 147 19.27 -7.90 31.69
C ASP A 147 19.99 -7.57 30.37
N LEU A 148 19.42 -7.96 29.22
CA LEU A 148 20.01 -7.65 27.91
C LEU A 148 19.97 -6.14 27.57
N ILE A 149 18.92 -5.43 28.00
CA ILE A 149 18.83 -3.97 27.86
C ILE A 149 19.87 -3.26 28.74
N GLU A 150 20.13 -3.74 29.96
CA GLU A 150 21.17 -3.19 30.85
C GLU A 150 22.58 -3.47 30.29
N ILE A 151 22.85 -4.71 29.86
CA ILE A 151 24.13 -5.10 29.22
C ILE A 151 24.44 -4.22 28.00
N PHE A 152 23.46 -3.97 27.12
CA PHE A 152 23.63 -3.13 25.94
C PHE A 152 23.45 -1.62 26.22
N LYS A 153 23.15 -1.22 27.46
CA LYS A 153 22.94 0.17 27.90
C LYS A 153 21.87 0.91 27.06
N LEU A 154 20.77 0.22 26.79
CA LEU A 154 19.64 0.70 25.99
C LEU A 154 18.53 1.28 26.88
N ALA A 155 17.62 2.05 26.29
CA ALA A 155 16.45 2.56 27.01
C ALA A 155 15.40 1.44 27.18
N PRO A 156 14.92 1.14 28.41
CA PRO A 156 13.94 0.08 28.64
C PRO A 156 12.54 0.47 28.18
N ILE A 157 11.93 -0.37 27.34
CA ILE A 157 10.55 -0.20 26.87
C ILE A 157 9.58 -0.66 27.96
N GLY A 158 9.06 0.28 28.75
CA GLY A 158 8.27 0.00 29.95
C GLY A 158 6.98 -0.80 29.72
N CYS A 159 6.37 -0.75 28.53
CA CYS A 159 5.17 -1.53 28.22
C CYS A 159 5.43 -3.03 28.03
N LEU A 160 6.65 -3.44 27.65
CA LEU A 160 6.97 -4.86 27.41
C LEU A 160 6.81 -5.73 28.65
N LYS A 161 7.08 -5.19 29.86
CA LYS A 161 6.85 -5.91 31.13
C LYS A 161 5.39 -6.34 31.34
N LYS A 162 4.42 -5.68 30.68
CA LYS A 162 3.03 -6.13 30.61
C LYS A 162 2.78 -6.98 29.36
N GLN A 163 3.21 -6.51 28.18
CA GLN A 163 2.92 -7.17 26.90
C GLN A 163 3.49 -8.59 26.79
N LEU A 164 4.66 -8.85 27.37
CA LEU A 164 5.28 -10.17 27.43
C LEU A 164 4.49 -11.19 28.29
N LYS A 165 3.43 -10.77 29.00
CA LYS A 165 2.48 -11.65 29.70
C LYS A 165 1.10 -11.74 29.03
N SER A 166 0.89 -11.06 27.90
CA SER A 166 -0.34 -11.14 27.10
C SER A 166 -0.11 -11.96 25.82
N ASP A 167 -1.19 -12.14 25.07
CA ASP A 167 -1.21 -12.68 23.71
C ASP A 167 -0.46 -11.80 22.69
N THR A 168 -0.34 -10.50 22.96
CA THR A 168 0.13 -9.50 21.99
C THR A 168 1.28 -8.68 22.55
N VAL A 169 2.36 -8.59 21.77
CA VAL A 169 3.37 -7.54 21.84
C VAL A 169 3.14 -6.57 20.68
N ASP A 170 2.90 -5.31 21.01
CA ASP A 170 2.69 -4.24 20.03
C ASP A 170 3.65 -3.09 20.31
N LEU A 171 4.63 -2.96 19.42
CA LEU A 171 5.61 -1.88 19.40
C LEU A 171 5.51 -1.09 18.09
N SER A 172 4.34 -1.06 17.45
CA SER A 172 4.17 -0.34 16.19
C SER A 172 4.37 1.18 16.35
N TYR A 173 5.04 1.80 15.38
CA TYR A 173 5.37 3.22 15.36
C TYR A 173 6.34 3.70 16.48
N PHE A 174 7.02 2.81 17.20
CA PHE A 174 7.92 3.18 18.32
C PHE A 174 9.26 3.81 17.87
N SER A 175 9.61 3.77 16.58
CA SER A 175 10.93 4.15 16.06
C SER A 175 12.07 3.39 16.79
N LEU A 176 11.90 2.07 16.93
CA LEU A 176 12.82 1.20 17.67
C LEU A 176 14.28 1.34 17.20
N ASP A 177 15.20 1.43 18.16
CA ASP A 177 16.62 1.27 17.90
C ASP A 177 16.90 -0.17 17.46
N SER A 178 17.61 -0.35 16.34
CA SER A 178 18.10 -1.63 15.80
C SER A 178 18.64 -2.58 16.89
N ARG A 179 19.34 -2.03 17.89
CA ARG A 179 19.96 -2.79 18.99
C ARG A 179 18.94 -3.40 19.97
N ILE A 180 17.68 -2.95 19.97
CA ILE A 180 16.59 -3.49 20.82
C ILE A 180 15.96 -4.74 20.18
N ILE A 181 16.08 -4.93 18.86
CA ILE A 181 15.54 -6.10 18.15
C ILE A 181 16.16 -7.40 18.70
N GLN A 182 17.46 -7.41 19.01
CA GLN A 182 18.12 -8.58 19.61
C GLN A 182 17.56 -8.93 21.00
N PRO A 183 17.55 -8.03 22.02
CA PRO A 183 16.88 -8.27 23.31
C PRO A 183 15.44 -8.75 23.19
N LEU A 184 14.65 -8.12 22.31
CA LEU A 184 13.24 -8.44 22.13
C LEU A 184 13.04 -9.87 21.59
N CYS A 185 13.72 -10.20 20.48
CA CYS A 185 13.67 -11.55 19.92
C CYS A 185 14.21 -12.59 20.92
N GLN A 186 15.29 -12.28 21.64
CA GLN A 186 15.85 -13.19 22.64
C GLN A 186 14.92 -13.43 23.84
N ALA A 187 14.16 -12.42 24.28
CA ALA A 187 13.12 -12.60 25.30
C ALA A 187 11.97 -13.48 24.79
N LEU A 188 11.56 -13.28 23.54
CA LEU A 188 10.45 -14.00 22.92
C LEU A 188 10.76 -15.46 22.54
N ILE A 189 12.03 -15.86 22.34
CA ILE A 189 12.41 -17.23 21.92
C ILE A 189 11.74 -18.35 22.75
N PHE A 190 11.58 -18.16 24.05
CA PHE A 190 10.95 -19.14 24.96
C PHE A 190 9.58 -18.69 25.49
N ASN A 191 9.02 -17.60 24.97
CA ASN A 191 7.78 -17.03 25.47
C ASN A 191 6.55 -17.85 25.00
N THR A 192 5.77 -18.33 25.97
CA THR A 192 4.61 -19.20 25.76
C THR A 192 3.26 -18.47 25.87
N THR A 193 3.25 -17.14 26.00
CA THR A 193 2.01 -16.34 26.06
C THR A 193 1.79 -15.53 24.78
N VAL A 194 2.85 -14.90 24.24
CA VAL A 194 2.78 -14.03 23.07
C VAL A 194 2.57 -14.85 21.80
N GLN A 195 1.44 -14.60 21.15
CA GLN A 195 1.02 -15.18 19.87
C GLN A 195 1.15 -14.17 18.72
N THR A 196 0.99 -12.88 19.00
CA THR A 196 1.09 -11.78 18.02
C THR A 196 2.26 -10.86 18.34
N LEU A 197 3.15 -10.66 17.38
CA LEU A 197 4.23 -9.68 17.43
C LEU A 197 4.03 -8.62 16.34
N ASN A 198 3.66 -7.40 16.75
CA ASN A 198 3.52 -6.25 15.86
C ASN A 198 4.74 -5.32 16.04
N LEU A 199 5.55 -5.22 14.98
CA LEU A 199 6.72 -4.32 14.87
C LEU A 199 6.54 -3.25 13.80
N LYS A 200 5.33 -3.07 13.28
CA LYS A 200 5.01 -2.20 12.14
C LYS A 200 5.57 -0.78 12.28
N ASP A 201 6.09 -0.23 11.18
CA ASP A 201 6.65 1.11 11.07
C ASP A 201 7.80 1.38 12.07
N ASN A 202 8.70 0.39 12.15
CA ASN A 202 10.02 0.51 12.77
C ASN A 202 11.06 0.04 11.75
N ILE A 203 12.12 0.82 11.50
CA ILE A 203 13.17 0.42 10.56
C ILE A 203 13.95 -0.77 11.14
N ILE A 204 13.90 -1.92 10.48
CA ILE A 204 14.63 -3.14 10.87
C ILE A 204 15.67 -3.42 9.78
N PRO A 205 16.95 -3.07 10.01
CA PRO A 205 18.02 -3.36 9.06
C PRO A 205 18.12 -4.86 8.72
N GLU A 206 18.48 -5.16 7.48
CA GLU A 206 18.61 -6.52 6.92
C GLU A 206 19.36 -7.50 7.84
N LYS A 207 20.45 -7.03 8.47
CA LYS A 207 21.24 -7.80 9.45
C LYS A 207 20.41 -8.29 10.64
N ASP A 208 19.46 -7.50 11.13
CA ASP A 208 18.71 -7.76 12.36
C ASP A 208 17.52 -8.71 12.11
N CYS A 209 17.14 -8.92 10.84
CA CYS A 209 16.27 -10.02 10.43
C CYS A 209 16.83 -11.41 10.80
N PHE A 210 18.14 -11.53 11.05
CA PHE A 210 18.73 -12.73 11.66
C PHE A 210 18.13 -13.03 13.05
N TYR A 211 17.88 -12.02 13.89
CA TYR A 211 17.27 -12.23 15.21
C TYR A 211 15.79 -12.62 15.11
N LEU A 212 15.07 -12.08 14.12
CA LEU A 212 13.70 -12.50 13.79
C LEU A 212 13.66 -13.95 13.27
N ASN A 213 14.58 -14.34 12.39
CA ASN A 213 14.70 -15.73 11.92
C ASN A 213 14.96 -16.69 13.09
N ASN A 214 15.89 -16.36 13.99
CA ASN A 214 16.18 -17.15 15.20
C ASN A 214 15.01 -17.20 16.20
N LEU A 215 14.12 -16.20 16.21
CA LEU A 215 12.86 -16.26 16.95
C LEU A 215 11.89 -17.26 16.30
N LEU A 216 11.66 -17.14 14.99
CA LEU A 216 10.73 -17.99 14.24
C LEU A 216 11.15 -19.47 14.18
N LEU A 217 12.46 -19.75 14.13
CA LEU A 217 13.02 -21.11 14.18
C LEU A 217 12.81 -21.82 15.54
N ARG A 218 12.47 -21.07 16.61
CA ARG A 218 12.54 -21.59 17.99
C ARG A 218 11.27 -21.40 18.81
N ASN A 219 10.48 -20.37 18.54
CA ASN A 219 9.19 -20.14 19.19
C ASN A 219 8.07 -20.84 18.38
N SER A 220 7.30 -21.70 19.05
CA SER A 220 6.18 -22.46 18.48
C SER A 220 4.80 -21.97 18.90
N ASN A 221 4.72 -20.83 19.62
CA ASN A 221 3.50 -20.18 20.08
C ASN A 221 3.13 -18.95 19.22
N LEU A 222 4.12 -18.30 18.58
CA LEU A 222 3.91 -17.16 17.71
C LEU A 222 3.12 -17.59 16.45
N SER A 223 1.97 -16.97 16.26
CA SER A 223 1.01 -17.26 15.18
C SER A 223 0.80 -16.06 14.25
N SER A 224 1.14 -14.84 14.68
CA SER A 224 1.05 -13.63 13.87
C SER A 224 2.30 -12.75 14.01
N LEU A 225 2.82 -12.29 12.86
CA LEU A 225 3.95 -11.38 12.78
C LEU A 225 3.65 -10.24 11.79
N ASP A 226 3.65 -9.00 12.28
CA ASP A 226 3.52 -7.79 11.44
C ASP A 226 4.86 -7.04 11.38
N LEU A 227 5.49 -7.05 10.21
CA LEU A 227 6.68 -6.28 9.85
C LEU A 227 6.38 -5.18 8.81
N SER A 228 5.11 -4.77 8.66
CA SER A 228 4.75 -3.77 7.65
C SER A 228 5.53 -2.47 7.86
N TYR A 229 5.93 -1.79 6.79
CA TYR A 229 6.74 -0.56 6.81
C TYR A 229 8.17 -0.72 7.38
N CYS A 230 8.63 -1.94 7.71
CA CYS A 230 9.91 -2.12 8.41
C CYS A 230 11.17 -2.07 7.52
N LYS A 231 11.02 -1.93 6.18
CA LYS A 231 12.13 -1.79 5.21
C LYS A 231 13.21 -2.87 5.32
N ILE A 232 12.80 -4.13 5.40
CA ILE A 232 13.74 -5.26 5.57
C ILE A 232 14.56 -5.61 4.32
N GLY A 233 14.23 -5.09 3.13
CA GLY A 233 14.97 -5.34 1.89
C GLY A 233 14.92 -6.78 1.37
N SER A 234 15.57 -7.04 0.24
CA SER A 234 15.68 -8.40 -0.32
C SER A 234 16.61 -9.31 0.49
N GLU A 235 17.71 -8.77 1.02
CA GLU A 235 18.67 -9.49 1.86
C GLU A 235 18.10 -9.83 3.25
N GLY A 236 17.30 -8.93 3.85
CA GLY A 236 16.58 -9.26 5.09
C GLY A 236 15.49 -10.29 4.86
N ALA A 237 14.79 -10.25 3.72
CA ALA A 237 13.85 -11.31 3.33
C ALA A 237 14.56 -12.66 3.09
N ARG A 238 15.74 -12.66 2.48
CA ARG A 238 16.60 -13.85 2.33
C ARG A 238 16.97 -14.47 3.68
N ARG A 239 17.18 -13.64 4.71
CA ARG A 239 17.50 -14.07 6.08
C ARG A 239 16.32 -14.64 6.84
N LEU A 240 15.08 -14.41 6.42
CA LEU A 240 13.86 -14.92 7.07
C LEU A 240 13.36 -16.25 6.50
N ILE A 241 13.98 -16.80 5.44
CA ILE A 241 13.47 -17.97 4.71
C ILE A 241 13.18 -19.14 5.66
N GLU A 242 14.20 -19.60 6.41
CA GLU A 242 14.12 -20.84 7.19
C GLU A 242 13.08 -20.72 8.31
N GLY A 243 13.09 -19.60 9.04
CA GLY A 243 12.14 -19.31 10.09
C GLY A 243 10.71 -19.18 9.57
N ILE A 244 10.49 -18.50 8.44
CA ILE A 244 9.17 -18.47 7.79
C ILE A 244 8.77 -19.87 7.32
N SER A 245 9.68 -20.70 6.79
CA SER A 245 9.37 -22.04 6.30
C SER A 245 8.85 -23.00 7.38
N ILE A 246 9.44 -23.00 8.59
CA ILE A 246 9.13 -24.02 9.61
C ILE A 246 8.34 -23.52 10.82
N SER A 247 8.08 -22.21 10.94
CA SER A 247 7.41 -21.63 12.12
C SER A 247 5.91 -21.93 12.20
N SER A 248 5.37 -21.78 13.41
CA SER A 248 3.94 -21.87 13.75
C SER A 248 3.07 -20.73 13.19
N LEU A 249 3.61 -19.84 12.37
CA LEU A 249 2.91 -18.66 11.86
C LEU A 249 1.65 -19.05 11.06
N ARG A 250 0.55 -18.37 11.37
CA ARG A 250 -0.72 -18.37 10.63
C ARG A 250 -0.87 -17.13 9.76
N HIS A 251 -0.26 -16.02 10.17
CA HIS A 251 -0.36 -14.74 9.49
C HIS A 251 1.00 -14.03 9.49
N ILE A 252 1.45 -13.56 8.32
CA ILE A 252 2.60 -12.66 8.22
C ILE A 252 2.25 -11.47 7.33
N SER A 253 2.61 -10.27 7.78
CA SER A 253 2.59 -9.06 6.94
C SER A 253 4.00 -8.52 6.74
N LEU A 254 4.32 -8.31 5.47
CA LEU A 254 5.55 -7.71 4.95
C LEU A 254 5.21 -6.51 4.07
N ARG A 255 4.05 -5.88 4.29
CA ARG A 255 3.55 -4.76 3.48
C ARG A 255 4.51 -3.58 3.52
N ARG A 256 4.98 -3.08 2.37
CA ARG A 256 5.96 -1.99 2.25
C ARG A 256 7.28 -2.25 2.99
N CYS A 257 7.90 -3.37 2.67
CA CYS A 257 9.19 -3.82 3.20
C CYS A 257 10.37 -3.60 2.23
N ASP A 258 10.14 -2.93 1.09
CA ASP A 258 11.13 -2.74 0.02
C ASP A 258 11.70 -4.08 -0.51
N LEU A 259 10.83 -5.10 -0.67
CA LEU A 259 11.23 -6.47 -1.05
C LEU A 259 11.73 -6.60 -2.50
N HIS A 260 11.06 -5.94 -3.46
CA HIS A 260 11.20 -6.15 -4.90
C HIS A 260 11.02 -7.65 -5.31
N ALA A 261 11.26 -7.96 -6.59
CA ALA A 261 11.14 -9.32 -7.12
C ALA A 261 12.06 -10.34 -6.43
N GLU A 262 13.30 -9.94 -6.13
CA GLU A 262 14.31 -10.80 -5.48
C GLU A 262 13.88 -11.20 -4.06
N GLY A 263 13.54 -10.22 -3.21
CA GLY A 263 13.07 -10.45 -1.86
C GLY A 263 11.79 -11.27 -1.83
N PHE A 264 10.85 -10.97 -2.73
CA PHE A 264 9.65 -11.78 -2.88
C PHE A 264 9.94 -13.20 -3.36
N SER A 265 10.98 -13.45 -4.16
CA SER A 265 11.40 -14.82 -4.53
C SER A 265 11.73 -15.69 -3.30
N TYR A 266 12.25 -15.08 -2.24
CA TYR A 266 12.59 -15.75 -0.99
C TYR A 266 11.35 -15.97 -0.12
N ILE A 267 10.49 -14.95 0.00
CA ILE A 267 9.21 -15.05 0.73
C ILE A 267 8.26 -16.08 0.06
N ALA A 268 8.23 -16.14 -1.27
CA ALA A 268 7.46 -17.13 -2.03
C ALA A 268 7.90 -18.56 -1.70
N LYS A 269 9.21 -18.86 -1.77
CA LYS A 269 9.78 -20.16 -1.40
C LYS A 269 9.46 -20.53 0.06
N ALA A 270 9.61 -19.58 0.98
CA ALA A 270 9.36 -19.80 2.40
C ALA A 270 7.88 -20.06 2.71
N THR A 271 6.98 -19.30 2.07
CA THR A 271 5.52 -19.46 2.20
C THR A 271 5.03 -20.77 1.59
N SER A 272 5.59 -21.19 0.45
CA SER A 272 5.31 -22.50 -0.15
C SER A 272 5.74 -23.67 0.73
N ALA A 273 6.85 -23.55 1.46
CA ALA A 273 7.29 -24.56 2.41
C ALA A 273 6.44 -24.62 3.69
N ASN A 274 5.77 -23.52 4.09
CA ASN A 274 5.02 -23.46 5.34
C ASN A 274 3.58 -24.00 5.20
N ALA A 275 3.40 -25.27 5.58
CA ALA A 275 2.10 -25.95 5.63
C ALA A 275 1.12 -25.42 6.70
N LEU A 276 1.49 -24.41 7.50
CA LEU A 276 0.69 -23.82 8.58
C LEU A 276 0.22 -22.39 8.29
N LEU A 277 0.85 -21.68 7.35
CA LEU A 277 0.64 -20.26 7.04
C LEU A 277 -0.64 -20.03 6.24
N LEU A 278 -1.57 -19.24 6.78
CA LEU A 278 -2.92 -19.02 6.24
C LEU A 278 -3.10 -17.65 5.57
N SER A 279 -2.27 -16.66 5.89
CA SER A 279 -2.32 -15.31 5.33
C SER A 279 -0.94 -14.74 5.08
N LEU A 280 -0.72 -14.24 3.86
CA LEU A 280 0.46 -13.49 3.45
C LEU A 280 0.03 -12.11 2.92
N ASP A 281 0.57 -11.05 3.50
CA ASP A 281 0.52 -9.70 2.91
C ASP A 281 1.91 -9.26 2.45
N VAL A 282 2.02 -9.00 1.14
CA VAL A 282 3.22 -8.47 0.48
C VAL A 282 2.86 -7.26 -0.40
N SER A 283 1.80 -6.53 -0.05
CA SER A 283 1.40 -5.33 -0.77
C SER A 283 2.42 -4.18 -0.65
N ASP A 284 2.39 -3.20 -1.56
CA ASP A 284 3.21 -1.98 -1.49
C ASP A 284 4.74 -2.26 -1.53
N ASN A 285 5.18 -3.32 -2.23
CA ASN A 285 6.56 -3.83 -2.23
C ASN A 285 7.31 -3.66 -3.56
N ASN A 286 6.73 -2.94 -4.52
CA ASN A 286 7.28 -2.78 -5.87
C ASN A 286 7.57 -4.13 -6.56
N LEU A 287 6.65 -5.09 -6.42
CA LEU A 287 6.66 -6.32 -7.21
C LEU A 287 6.27 -5.97 -8.65
N ASP A 288 6.97 -6.55 -9.63
CA ASP A 288 6.93 -6.18 -11.04
C ASP A 288 6.85 -7.43 -11.94
N GLU A 289 7.11 -7.29 -13.24
CA GLU A 289 7.09 -8.43 -14.18
C GLU A 289 8.18 -9.48 -13.92
N ASN A 290 9.30 -9.10 -13.28
CA ASN A 290 10.31 -10.07 -12.82
C ASN A 290 9.78 -10.96 -11.67
N SER A 291 8.68 -10.55 -11.02
CA SER A 291 8.01 -11.31 -9.96
C SER A 291 7.05 -12.39 -10.51
N ALA A 292 6.73 -12.38 -11.81
CA ALA A 292 5.68 -13.20 -12.42
C ALA A 292 5.82 -14.71 -12.15
N ASP A 293 7.01 -15.27 -12.35
CA ASP A 293 7.27 -16.70 -12.09
C ASP A 293 7.30 -17.03 -10.60
N HIS A 294 7.66 -16.08 -9.73
CA HIS A 294 7.63 -16.26 -8.28
C HIS A 294 6.19 -16.23 -7.73
N ILE A 295 5.32 -15.39 -8.29
CA ILE A 295 3.88 -15.35 -7.96
C ILE A 295 3.20 -16.65 -8.42
N SER A 296 3.48 -17.06 -9.66
CA SER A 296 2.99 -18.33 -10.21
C SER A 296 3.47 -19.54 -9.40
N TYR A 297 4.74 -19.55 -8.98
CA TYR A 297 5.31 -20.58 -8.12
C TYR A 297 4.62 -20.64 -6.76
N LEU A 298 4.50 -19.50 -6.05
CA LEU A 298 3.83 -19.42 -4.75
C LEU A 298 2.42 -20.02 -4.80
N ILE A 299 1.61 -19.55 -5.75
CA ILE A 299 0.20 -19.95 -5.91
C ILE A 299 0.07 -21.43 -6.31
N SER A 300 1.02 -21.96 -7.09
CA SER A 300 1.02 -23.36 -7.52
C SER A 300 1.53 -24.35 -6.47
N ASN A 301 2.25 -23.87 -5.44
CA ASN A 301 2.92 -24.69 -4.44
C ASN A 301 2.54 -24.23 -3.02
N THR A 302 1.27 -23.99 -2.73
CA THR A 302 0.81 -23.67 -1.36
C THR A 302 -0.48 -24.40 -0.98
N ASP A 303 -0.35 -25.36 -0.08
CA ASP A 303 -1.45 -26.22 0.39
C ASP A 303 -2.24 -25.60 1.56
N SER A 304 -1.68 -24.54 2.16
CA SER A 304 -2.12 -23.91 3.40
C SER A 304 -2.82 -22.56 3.18
N LEU A 305 -2.25 -21.70 2.33
CA LEU A 305 -2.58 -20.28 2.22
C LEU A 305 -4.04 -20.04 1.82
N LYS A 306 -4.74 -19.21 2.61
CA LYS A 306 -6.15 -18.82 2.38
C LYS A 306 -6.30 -17.38 1.91
N LYS A 307 -5.42 -16.49 2.39
CA LYS A 307 -5.41 -15.06 2.06
C LYS A 307 -4.08 -14.68 1.41
N LEU A 308 -4.12 -14.00 0.27
CA LEU A 308 -2.93 -13.46 -0.39
C LEU A 308 -3.21 -12.01 -0.83
N ASN A 309 -2.49 -11.06 -0.25
CA ASN A 309 -2.54 -9.64 -0.63
C ASN A 309 -1.31 -9.26 -1.45
N LEU A 310 -1.54 -8.95 -2.74
CA LEU A 310 -0.56 -8.45 -3.71
C LEU A 310 -0.85 -7.00 -4.13
N SER A 311 -1.71 -6.27 -3.41
CA SER A 311 -2.12 -4.91 -3.77
C SER A 311 -0.96 -3.90 -3.80
N TRP A 312 -1.14 -2.74 -4.43
CA TRP A 312 -0.12 -1.68 -4.50
C TRP A 312 1.22 -2.15 -5.08
N ASN A 313 1.18 -2.90 -6.18
CA ASN A 313 2.37 -3.37 -6.90
C ASN A 313 2.25 -3.06 -8.41
N ASN A 314 3.24 -3.46 -9.20
CA ASN A 314 3.35 -3.16 -10.64
C ASN A 314 2.96 -4.39 -11.51
N LEU A 315 1.96 -5.18 -11.09
CA LEU A 315 1.62 -6.47 -11.70
C LEU A 315 0.78 -6.36 -12.99
N TYR A 316 0.99 -5.29 -13.76
CA TYR A 316 0.21 -4.96 -14.96
C TYR A 316 0.67 -5.65 -16.25
N SER A 317 1.83 -6.32 -16.27
CA SER A 317 2.32 -6.95 -17.50
C SER A 317 1.49 -8.19 -17.86
N LYS A 318 1.28 -8.39 -19.16
CA LYS A 318 0.45 -9.47 -19.69
C LYS A 318 0.93 -10.87 -19.26
N ASP A 319 2.25 -11.10 -19.28
CA ASP A 319 2.86 -12.36 -18.83
C ASP A 319 2.61 -12.61 -17.34
N THR A 320 2.74 -11.57 -16.50
CA THR A 320 2.39 -11.63 -15.07
C THR A 320 0.94 -12.06 -14.87
N CYS A 321 0.01 -11.43 -15.58
CA CYS A 321 -1.41 -11.76 -15.53
C CYS A 321 -1.69 -13.20 -16.03
N GLU A 322 -1.15 -13.59 -17.18
CA GLU A 322 -1.32 -14.94 -17.73
C GLU A 322 -0.79 -16.02 -16.80
N LYS A 323 0.43 -15.88 -16.27
CA LYS A 323 1.02 -16.83 -15.32
C LYS A 323 0.23 -16.91 -14.01
N MET A 324 -0.05 -15.78 -13.38
CA MET A 324 -0.76 -15.67 -12.11
C MET A 324 -2.17 -16.28 -12.17
N PHE A 325 -2.98 -15.90 -13.15
CA PHE A 325 -4.36 -16.43 -13.27
C PHE A 325 -4.39 -17.91 -13.68
N LYS A 326 -3.43 -18.37 -14.49
CA LYS A 326 -3.28 -19.80 -14.84
C LYS A 326 -2.85 -20.66 -13.65
N ALA A 327 -2.11 -20.12 -12.69
CA ALA A 327 -1.85 -20.76 -11.40
C ALA A 327 -3.11 -20.78 -10.52
N LEU A 328 -3.82 -19.66 -10.39
CA LEU A 328 -5.02 -19.53 -9.56
C LEU A 328 -6.16 -20.46 -9.99
N ILE A 329 -6.34 -20.71 -11.29
CA ILE A 329 -7.34 -21.69 -11.80
C ILE A 329 -7.08 -23.11 -11.30
N LYS A 330 -5.81 -23.45 -10.97
CA LYS A 330 -5.43 -24.75 -10.40
C LYS A 330 -5.42 -24.77 -8.87
N ASN A 331 -5.25 -23.61 -8.24
CA ASN A 331 -5.12 -23.51 -6.79
C ASN A 331 -6.43 -23.86 -6.07
N THR A 332 -6.33 -24.76 -5.08
CA THR A 332 -7.46 -25.30 -4.31
C THR A 332 -7.60 -24.68 -2.92
N THR A 333 -6.78 -23.66 -2.59
CA THR A 333 -6.53 -23.26 -1.20
C THR A 333 -6.88 -21.81 -0.91
N ILE A 334 -6.53 -20.87 -1.79
CA ILE A 334 -6.76 -19.43 -1.64
C ILE A 334 -8.25 -19.13 -1.79
N THR A 335 -8.82 -18.43 -0.81
CA THR A 335 -10.23 -18.03 -0.77
C THR A 335 -10.43 -16.51 -0.83
N ASP A 336 -9.40 -15.73 -0.50
CA ASP A 336 -9.43 -14.27 -0.42
C ASP A 336 -8.17 -13.72 -1.10
N PHE A 337 -8.35 -12.97 -2.19
CA PHE A 337 -7.26 -12.55 -3.05
C PHE A 337 -7.38 -11.07 -3.41
N ASP A 338 -6.32 -10.31 -3.10
CA ASP A 338 -6.29 -8.87 -3.31
C ASP A 338 -5.25 -8.47 -4.36
N LEU A 339 -5.74 -7.94 -5.48
CA LEU A 339 -4.97 -7.37 -6.59
C LEU A 339 -5.21 -5.87 -6.74
N SER A 340 -5.82 -5.19 -5.76
CA SER A 340 -6.12 -3.77 -5.90
C SER A 340 -4.87 -2.91 -6.12
N TRP A 341 -5.01 -1.77 -6.79
CA TRP A 341 -3.90 -0.84 -7.03
C TRP A 341 -2.70 -1.48 -7.78
N ASN A 342 -2.97 -2.34 -8.78
CA ASN A 342 -1.94 -2.95 -9.64
C ASN A 342 -1.92 -2.43 -11.09
N ALA A 343 -2.78 -1.46 -11.42
CA ALA A 343 -2.87 -0.83 -12.75
C ALA A 343 -3.01 -1.81 -13.94
N MET A 344 -3.61 -2.99 -13.72
CA MET A 344 -3.69 -4.10 -14.68
C MET A 344 -4.26 -3.78 -16.07
N ASN A 345 -5.07 -2.71 -16.19
CA ASN A 345 -5.59 -2.13 -17.42
C ASN A 345 -6.21 -3.18 -18.39
N GLN A 346 -6.07 -2.99 -19.71
CA GLN A 346 -6.55 -3.94 -20.71
C GLN A 346 -5.71 -5.23 -20.76
N GLU A 347 -4.41 -5.19 -20.49
CA GLU A 347 -3.49 -6.32 -20.73
C GLU A 347 -3.85 -7.56 -19.89
N GLY A 348 -4.33 -7.37 -18.65
CA GLY A 348 -4.75 -8.46 -17.78
C GLY A 348 -6.14 -9.05 -18.07
N ILE A 349 -6.99 -8.39 -18.87
CA ILE A 349 -8.45 -8.64 -18.82
C ILE A 349 -8.87 -10.01 -19.32
N PHE A 350 -8.21 -10.56 -20.34
CA PHE A 350 -8.54 -11.87 -20.91
C PHE A 350 -8.23 -12.99 -19.90
N SER A 351 -7.07 -12.92 -19.26
CA SER A 351 -6.63 -13.87 -18.24
C SER A 351 -7.47 -13.78 -16.97
N LEU A 352 -7.81 -12.55 -16.54
CA LEU A 352 -8.69 -12.28 -15.40
C LEU A 352 -10.10 -12.82 -15.63
N THR A 353 -10.72 -12.53 -16.77
CA THR A 353 -12.10 -12.99 -17.07
C THR A 353 -12.16 -14.50 -17.23
N ASN A 354 -11.16 -15.13 -17.86
CA ASN A 354 -11.04 -16.58 -17.90
C ASN A 354 -10.87 -17.20 -16.50
N PHE A 355 -10.11 -16.59 -15.60
CA PHE A 355 -10.01 -17.02 -14.20
C PHE A 355 -11.32 -16.86 -13.44
N ILE A 356 -12.02 -15.71 -13.56
CA ILE A 356 -13.32 -15.49 -12.93
C ILE A 356 -14.34 -16.57 -13.37
N ILE A 357 -14.35 -16.97 -14.64
CA ILE A 357 -15.24 -18.03 -15.14
C ILE A 357 -14.88 -19.41 -14.55
N ASN A 358 -13.60 -19.71 -14.34
CA ASN A 358 -13.12 -21.05 -14.00
C ASN A 358 -12.74 -21.27 -12.52
N THR A 359 -12.66 -20.22 -11.70
CA THR A 359 -12.26 -20.32 -10.28
C THR A 359 -13.32 -21.03 -9.44
N LYS A 360 -12.88 -21.89 -8.53
CA LYS A 360 -13.75 -22.75 -7.69
C LYS A 360 -13.57 -22.51 -6.19
N THR A 361 -12.62 -21.66 -5.83
CA THR A 361 -11.99 -21.60 -4.51
C THR A 361 -11.88 -20.18 -3.99
N VAL A 362 -11.51 -19.23 -4.85
CA VAL A 362 -11.55 -17.79 -4.52
C VAL A 362 -12.99 -17.35 -4.33
N GLU A 363 -13.34 -16.99 -3.10
CA GLU A 363 -14.65 -16.50 -2.70
C GLU A 363 -14.70 -14.97 -2.67
N ARG A 364 -13.57 -14.31 -2.43
CA ARG A 364 -13.42 -12.86 -2.36
C ARG A 364 -12.27 -12.41 -3.26
N LEU A 365 -12.57 -11.47 -4.16
CA LEU A 365 -11.63 -10.93 -5.14
C LEU A 365 -11.65 -9.40 -5.13
N ASN A 366 -10.55 -8.76 -4.75
CA ASN A 366 -10.41 -7.30 -4.82
C ASN A 366 -9.64 -6.89 -6.08
N LEU A 367 -10.27 -6.02 -6.88
CA LEU A 367 -9.78 -5.47 -8.14
C LEU A 367 -9.86 -3.93 -8.15
N GLU A 368 -10.00 -3.29 -6.99
CA GLU A 368 -10.03 -1.82 -6.86
C GLU A 368 -8.83 -1.16 -7.55
N ALA A 369 -9.02 0.01 -8.19
CA ALA A 369 -7.93 0.84 -8.74
C ALA A 369 -6.97 0.11 -9.72
N ASN A 370 -7.52 -0.69 -10.64
CA ASN A 370 -6.75 -1.40 -11.67
C ASN A 370 -6.84 -0.79 -13.08
N CYS A 371 -7.36 0.43 -13.20
CA CYS A 371 -7.46 1.17 -14.46
C CYS A 371 -8.31 0.48 -15.56
N PHE A 372 -9.22 -0.43 -15.21
CA PHE A 372 -10.19 -0.99 -16.16
C PHE A 372 -11.19 0.07 -16.64
N SER A 373 -11.64 0.01 -17.90
CA SER A 373 -12.56 0.97 -18.54
C SER A 373 -13.90 0.32 -18.96
N ASP A 374 -14.77 1.10 -19.62
CA ASP A 374 -16.07 0.66 -20.13
C ASP A 374 -16.01 -0.57 -21.06
N ASN A 375 -14.89 -0.76 -21.77
CA ASN A 375 -14.68 -1.96 -22.60
C ASN A 375 -14.58 -3.21 -21.71
N GLU A 376 -13.68 -3.17 -20.72
CA GLU A 376 -13.37 -4.29 -19.83
C GLU A 376 -14.56 -4.63 -18.91
N VAL A 377 -15.28 -3.61 -18.42
CA VAL A 377 -16.43 -3.81 -17.52
C VAL A 377 -17.53 -4.67 -18.15
N SER A 378 -17.73 -4.53 -19.47
CA SER A 378 -18.72 -5.32 -20.23
C SER A 378 -18.38 -6.82 -20.32
N VAL A 379 -17.10 -7.17 -20.21
CA VAL A 379 -16.61 -8.57 -20.22
C VAL A 379 -16.58 -9.12 -18.80
N LEU A 380 -16.20 -8.30 -17.81
CA LEU A 380 -16.27 -8.65 -16.38
C LEU A 380 -17.70 -9.02 -15.97
N ALA A 381 -18.73 -8.28 -16.39
CA ALA A 381 -20.13 -8.60 -16.11
C ALA A 381 -20.49 -10.06 -16.46
N LYS A 382 -20.14 -10.48 -17.68
CA LYS A 382 -20.41 -11.82 -18.22
C LYS A 382 -19.62 -12.91 -17.51
N ALA A 383 -18.37 -12.60 -17.14
CA ALA A 383 -17.54 -13.50 -16.35
C ALA A 383 -18.11 -13.73 -14.94
N ILE A 384 -18.49 -12.66 -14.25
CA ILE A 384 -19.09 -12.69 -12.89
C ILE A 384 -20.42 -13.45 -12.89
N VAL A 385 -21.27 -13.23 -13.90
CA VAL A 385 -22.52 -13.97 -14.13
C VAL A 385 -22.29 -15.48 -14.28
N SER A 386 -21.22 -15.86 -14.98
CA SER A 386 -20.89 -17.26 -15.28
C SER A 386 -20.26 -18.00 -14.10
N ASN A 387 -19.84 -17.27 -13.06
CA ASN A 387 -19.13 -17.81 -11.90
C ASN A 387 -20.09 -18.39 -10.84
N ASN A 388 -19.65 -19.45 -10.16
CA ASN A 388 -20.41 -20.16 -9.13
C ASN A 388 -19.68 -20.28 -7.77
N SER A 389 -18.68 -19.45 -7.49
CA SER A 389 -17.81 -19.51 -6.30
C SER A 389 -17.61 -18.16 -5.58
N LEU A 390 -17.51 -17.05 -6.32
CA LEU A 390 -17.29 -15.69 -5.82
C LEU A 390 -18.51 -15.17 -5.04
N LYS A 391 -18.29 -14.91 -3.76
CA LYS A 391 -19.22 -14.29 -2.80
C LYS A 391 -19.01 -12.78 -2.73
N GLU A 392 -17.80 -12.29 -2.99
CA GLU A 392 -17.46 -10.87 -2.93
C GLU A 392 -16.56 -10.46 -4.10
N ILE A 393 -16.92 -9.38 -4.80
CA ILE A 393 -16.04 -8.74 -5.77
C ILE A 393 -16.02 -7.22 -5.56
N LEU A 394 -14.81 -6.66 -5.50
CA LEU A 394 -14.60 -5.22 -5.33
C LEU A 394 -14.03 -4.61 -6.61
N LEU A 395 -14.69 -3.59 -7.16
CA LEU A 395 -14.39 -3.03 -8.48
C LEU A 395 -14.23 -1.49 -8.48
N SER A 396 -14.32 -0.87 -7.30
CA SER A 396 -14.10 0.55 -6.98
C SER A 396 -12.84 1.17 -7.62
N GLN A 397 -12.78 2.50 -7.72
CA GLN A 397 -11.62 3.30 -8.20
C GLN A 397 -11.05 2.95 -9.59
N ASN A 398 -11.71 2.08 -10.37
CA ASN A 398 -11.42 1.87 -11.79
C ASN A 398 -11.96 3.03 -12.66
N LEU A 399 -11.70 3.01 -13.96
CA LEU A 399 -12.00 4.09 -14.91
C LEU A 399 -13.35 3.89 -15.63
N PHE A 400 -14.34 3.34 -14.94
CA PHE A 400 -15.67 3.10 -15.49
C PHE A 400 -16.50 4.39 -15.54
N SER A 401 -17.10 4.67 -16.69
CA SER A 401 -18.02 5.80 -16.86
C SER A 401 -19.42 5.46 -16.32
N PRO A 402 -20.26 6.46 -16.03
CA PRO A 402 -21.66 6.23 -15.65
C PRO A 402 -22.50 5.50 -16.70
N LYS A 403 -22.04 5.44 -17.97
CA LYS A 403 -22.64 4.63 -19.02
C LYS A 403 -22.17 3.17 -18.92
N GLY A 404 -20.86 2.93 -18.78
CA GLY A 404 -20.31 1.58 -18.59
C GLY A 404 -20.88 0.89 -17.34
N ILE A 405 -21.02 1.62 -16.24
CA ILE A 405 -21.67 1.12 -15.01
C ILE A 405 -23.16 0.80 -15.24
N ALA A 406 -23.88 1.61 -16.03
CA ALA A 406 -25.27 1.30 -16.38
C ALA A 406 -25.37 0.03 -17.23
N GLU A 407 -24.49 -0.15 -18.20
CA GLU A 407 -24.43 -1.33 -19.07
C GLU A 407 -23.99 -2.59 -18.31
N PHE A 408 -23.07 -2.47 -17.34
CA PHE A 408 -22.70 -3.52 -16.40
C PHE A 408 -23.91 -3.98 -15.55
N ILE A 409 -24.62 -3.02 -14.94
CA ILE A 409 -25.81 -3.30 -14.10
C ILE A 409 -26.92 -3.99 -14.92
N ILE A 410 -27.14 -3.56 -16.17
CA ILE A 410 -28.13 -4.17 -17.08
C ILE A 410 -27.71 -5.59 -17.48
N ALA A 411 -26.43 -5.84 -17.77
CA ALA A 411 -25.95 -7.18 -18.09
C ALA A 411 -26.18 -8.17 -16.92
N ILE A 412 -25.79 -7.78 -15.69
CA ILE A 412 -26.00 -8.64 -14.52
C ILE A 412 -27.47 -8.75 -14.07
N SER A 413 -28.38 -7.86 -14.50
CA SER A 413 -29.81 -7.99 -14.15
C SER A 413 -30.58 -8.94 -15.06
N ILE A 414 -30.03 -9.29 -16.23
CA ILE A 414 -30.68 -10.14 -17.23
C ILE A 414 -30.10 -11.57 -17.21
N ASP A 415 -28.78 -11.70 -17.19
CA ASP A 415 -28.12 -12.99 -17.42
C ASP A 415 -27.98 -13.82 -16.14
N ASN A 416 -28.94 -14.72 -15.84
CA ASN A 416 -28.86 -15.82 -14.85
C ASN A 416 -28.40 -15.49 -13.39
N PHE A 417 -28.21 -14.22 -13.04
CA PHE A 417 -27.45 -13.78 -11.87
C PHE A 417 -28.06 -14.15 -10.52
N GLU A 418 -29.34 -14.54 -10.49
CA GLU A 418 -29.98 -15.19 -9.34
C GLU A 418 -29.14 -16.38 -8.79
N LYS A 419 -28.47 -17.14 -9.68
CA LYS A 419 -27.73 -18.38 -9.41
C LYS A 419 -26.30 -18.19 -8.88
N THR A 420 -25.70 -17.00 -9.02
CA THR A 420 -24.34 -16.73 -8.49
C THR A 420 -24.35 -16.78 -6.95
N PRO A 421 -23.25 -17.13 -6.27
CA PRO A 421 -23.19 -17.00 -4.81
C PRO A 421 -22.88 -15.57 -4.33
N LEU A 422 -22.81 -14.59 -5.24
CA LEU A 422 -22.36 -13.22 -4.96
C LEU A 422 -23.28 -12.51 -3.95
N ARG A 423 -22.65 -11.94 -2.92
CA ARG A 423 -23.26 -11.21 -1.79
C ARG A 423 -22.79 -9.78 -1.68
N ILE A 424 -21.54 -9.48 -2.07
CA ILE A 424 -21.01 -8.12 -2.11
C ILE A 424 -20.52 -7.81 -3.52
N LEU A 425 -20.99 -6.68 -4.05
CA LEU A 425 -20.56 -6.09 -5.31
C LEU A 425 -20.25 -4.62 -5.01
N ASP A 426 -18.96 -4.27 -4.99
CA ASP A 426 -18.52 -2.94 -4.59
C ASP A 426 -18.25 -2.03 -5.79
N LEU A 427 -19.14 -1.06 -5.97
CA LEU A 427 -19.05 0.06 -6.92
C LEU A 427 -19.21 1.40 -6.17
N GLU A 428 -18.79 1.48 -4.90
CA GLU A 428 -19.06 2.62 -3.99
C GLU A 428 -18.57 3.98 -4.53
N ASN A 429 -17.49 3.98 -5.33
CA ASN A 429 -16.93 5.19 -5.94
C ASN A 429 -17.49 5.53 -7.34
N PHE A 430 -18.57 4.87 -7.76
CA PHE A 430 -19.20 5.09 -9.07
C PHE A 430 -20.62 5.63 -9.01
N TRP A 431 -20.95 6.46 -9.99
CA TRP A 431 -22.33 6.84 -10.30
C TRP A 431 -22.78 6.12 -11.57
N THR A 432 -24.05 5.75 -11.64
CA THR A 432 -24.68 5.21 -12.85
C THR A 432 -25.61 6.24 -13.51
N THR A 433 -26.03 6.02 -14.76
CA THR A 433 -27.12 6.82 -15.35
C THR A 433 -28.49 6.30 -14.94
N LYS A 434 -29.51 7.17 -14.97
CA LYS A 434 -30.93 6.83 -14.75
C LYS A 434 -31.45 5.63 -15.57
N ASN A 435 -30.80 5.29 -16.68
CA ASN A 435 -31.16 4.14 -17.52
C ASN A 435 -30.97 2.80 -16.78
N ALA A 436 -30.15 2.75 -15.72
CA ALA A 436 -29.94 1.57 -14.90
C ALA A 436 -31.05 1.32 -13.86
N ILE A 437 -31.96 2.27 -13.61
CA ILE A 437 -32.99 2.15 -12.55
C ILE A 437 -33.83 0.87 -12.68
N PRO A 438 -34.37 0.49 -13.86
CA PRO A 438 -35.15 -0.75 -13.99
C PRO A 438 -34.33 -2.01 -13.68
N ALA A 439 -33.05 -2.02 -14.04
CA ALA A 439 -32.13 -3.12 -13.76
C ALA A 439 -31.74 -3.19 -12.27
N LEU A 440 -31.56 -2.04 -11.60
CA LEU A 440 -31.36 -1.96 -10.15
C LEU A 440 -32.58 -2.50 -9.38
N ASP A 441 -33.80 -2.17 -9.82
CA ASP A 441 -35.02 -2.67 -9.18
C ASP A 441 -35.26 -4.16 -9.45
N GLN A 442 -34.91 -4.66 -10.65
CA GLN A 442 -34.84 -6.10 -10.93
C GLN A 442 -33.84 -6.83 -10.02
N LEU A 443 -32.63 -6.30 -9.84
CA LEU A 443 -31.60 -6.91 -8.98
C LEU A 443 -32.03 -7.02 -7.52
N LYS A 444 -32.75 -6.02 -6.98
CA LYS A 444 -33.33 -6.08 -5.62
C LYS A 444 -34.33 -7.24 -5.46
N ILE A 445 -35.09 -7.54 -6.52
CA ILE A 445 -36.08 -8.62 -6.53
C ILE A 445 -35.41 -9.99 -6.73
N LEU A 446 -34.49 -10.09 -7.69
CA LEU A 446 -33.75 -11.32 -8.03
C LEU A 446 -32.77 -11.76 -6.93
N LYS A 447 -32.18 -10.79 -6.21
CA LYS A 447 -31.11 -11.05 -5.25
C LYS A 447 -31.16 -10.08 -4.05
N PRO A 448 -32.21 -10.13 -3.20
CA PRO A 448 -32.40 -9.20 -2.07
C PRO A 448 -31.28 -9.26 -1.02
N ASN A 449 -30.47 -10.33 -1.02
CA ASN A 449 -29.30 -10.48 -0.14
C ASN A 449 -28.00 -9.91 -0.74
N LEU A 450 -28.05 -9.25 -1.90
CA LEU A 450 -26.90 -8.57 -2.52
C LEU A 450 -26.68 -7.19 -1.90
N ASN A 451 -25.57 -7.04 -1.19
CA ASN A 451 -25.01 -5.74 -0.84
C ASN A 451 -24.32 -5.13 -2.07
N LEU A 452 -25.12 -4.50 -2.93
CA LEU A 452 -24.64 -3.65 -4.02
C LEU A 452 -24.34 -2.26 -3.45
N LYS A 453 -23.05 -1.95 -3.28
CA LYS A 453 -22.61 -0.58 -3.00
C LYS A 453 -22.52 0.19 -4.31
N LEU A 454 -23.09 1.39 -4.37
CA LEU A 454 -23.03 2.28 -5.53
C LEU A 454 -23.05 3.74 -5.04
N GLY A 455 -22.14 4.57 -5.52
CA GLY A 455 -22.00 5.98 -5.11
C GLY A 455 -23.18 6.87 -5.49
N GLY A 456 -23.94 6.51 -6.53
CA GLY A 456 -25.26 7.08 -6.77
C GLY A 456 -25.78 6.94 -8.21
N ILE A 457 -26.78 7.76 -8.54
CA ILE A 457 -27.35 7.88 -9.87
C ILE A 457 -27.22 9.34 -10.32
N LEU A 458 -26.67 9.57 -11.52
CA LEU A 458 -26.69 10.88 -12.15
C LEU A 458 -28.07 11.15 -12.75
N GLU A 459 -28.78 12.11 -12.15
CA GLU A 459 -29.90 12.78 -12.78
C GLU A 459 -29.42 13.80 -13.82
N ASN A 460 -30.34 14.26 -14.68
CA ASN A 460 -30.05 15.24 -15.73
C ASN A 460 -29.91 16.67 -15.15
N PHE A 461 -28.84 16.94 -14.40
CA PHE A 461 -28.54 18.29 -13.93
C PHE A 461 -28.17 19.20 -15.11
N LEU A 462 -29.09 20.08 -15.49
CA LEU A 462 -28.83 21.20 -16.40
C LEU A 462 -27.89 22.19 -15.70
N ILE A 463 -26.62 22.19 -16.10
CA ILE A 463 -25.66 23.22 -15.71
C ILE A 463 -26.05 24.51 -16.44
N ILE A 464 -26.91 25.30 -15.81
CA ILE A 464 -27.24 26.66 -16.27
C ILE A 464 -25.99 27.52 -16.01
N GLY A 465 -25.27 27.84 -17.08
CA GLY A 465 -24.14 28.77 -17.04
C GLY A 465 -24.58 30.19 -16.65
N PRO A 466 -23.64 31.07 -16.27
CA PRO A 466 -23.97 32.46 -15.95
C PRO A 466 -24.59 33.16 -17.17
N ASP A 467 -25.64 33.94 -16.93
CA ASP A 467 -26.30 34.71 -17.99
C ASP A 467 -25.34 35.78 -18.52
N LEU A 468 -24.88 35.59 -19.77
CA LEU A 468 -23.92 36.48 -20.41
C LEU A 468 -24.50 37.87 -20.69
N ARG A 469 -25.81 37.98 -20.95
CA ARG A 469 -26.47 39.29 -21.16
C ARG A 469 -26.46 40.07 -19.85
N GLU A 470 -26.87 39.44 -18.75
CA GLU A 470 -26.81 40.06 -17.42
C GLU A 470 -25.37 40.44 -17.05
N LEU A 471 -24.40 39.54 -17.26
CA LEU A 471 -23.00 39.75 -16.90
C LEU A 471 -22.38 40.93 -17.67
N PHE A 472 -22.53 40.99 -18.99
CA PHE A 472 -21.97 42.08 -19.79
C PHE A 472 -22.67 43.42 -19.52
N PHE A 473 -23.97 43.43 -19.22
CA PHE A 473 -24.66 44.64 -18.78
C PHE A 473 -24.22 45.11 -17.38
N LYS A 474 -24.00 44.19 -16.42
CA LYS A 474 -23.38 44.51 -15.12
C LYS A 474 -22.00 45.14 -15.31
N GLN A 475 -21.17 44.58 -16.18
CA GLN A 475 -19.85 45.12 -16.50
C GLN A 475 -19.93 46.51 -17.16
N ALA A 476 -20.81 46.71 -18.15
CA ALA A 476 -20.96 48.00 -18.82
C ALA A 476 -21.47 49.10 -17.87
N ASN A 477 -22.40 48.76 -16.97
CA ASN A 477 -22.85 49.66 -15.90
C ASN A 477 -21.70 50.06 -14.96
N PHE A 478 -20.84 49.11 -14.60
CA PHE A 478 -19.66 49.35 -13.76
C PHE A 478 -18.63 50.24 -14.48
N ASP A 479 -18.18 49.84 -15.68
CA ASP A 479 -17.15 50.56 -16.45
C ASP A 479 -17.58 52.00 -16.78
N ALA A 480 -18.85 52.22 -17.13
CA ALA A 480 -19.40 53.54 -17.42
C ALA A 480 -19.46 54.48 -16.19
N MET A 481 -19.58 53.92 -14.97
CA MET A 481 -19.61 54.66 -13.72
C MET A 481 -18.24 54.76 -13.01
N ASN A 482 -17.31 53.84 -13.28
CA ASN A 482 -15.99 53.77 -12.64
C ASN A 482 -14.95 54.75 -13.25
N GLN A 483 -15.41 55.80 -13.92
CA GLN A 483 -14.52 56.80 -14.52
C GLN A 483 -13.87 57.69 -13.46
N LYS A 484 -12.58 58.01 -13.65
CA LYS A 484 -11.79 58.84 -12.71
C LYS A 484 -12.40 60.23 -12.54
N ASN A 485 -12.83 60.85 -13.65
CA ASN A 485 -13.46 62.17 -13.65
C ASN A 485 -14.97 62.06 -13.39
N LYS A 486 -15.49 62.74 -12.36
CA LYS A 486 -16.94 62.74 -12.04
C LYS A 486 -17.82 63.18 -13.22
N LYS A 487 -17.35 64.11 -14.07
CA LYS A 487 -18.06 64.59 -15.28
C LYS A 487 -18.12 63.56 -16.42
N GLU A 488 -17.31 62.50 -16.38
CA GLU A 488 -17.28 61.45 -17.42
C GLU A 488 -18.11 60.22 -17.03
N ARG A 489 -18.60 60.15 -15.79
CA ARG A 489 -19.46 59.06 -15.32
C ARG A 489 -20.83 59.21 -15.94
N LYS A 490 -21.27 58.19 -16.67
CA LYS A 490 -22.56 58.16 -17.35
C LYS A 490 -23.25 56.83 -17.04
N ASN A 491 -24.57 56.85 -16.87
CA ASN A 491 -25.30 55.61 -16.66
C ASN A 491 -25.51 54.90 -18.01
N PHE A 492 -24.93 53.73 -18.19
CA PHE A 492 -25.10 52.91 -19.39
C PHE A 492 -26.58 52.50 -19.60
N GLY A 493 -27.33 52.28 -18.52
CA GLY A 493 -28.78 52.08 -18.60
C GLY A 493 -29.55 53.27 -19.18
N HIS A 494 -29.14 54.52 -18.92
CA HIS A 494 -29.77 55.68 -19.56
C HIS A 494 -29.49 55.72 -21.07
N PHE A 495 -28.30 55.27 -21.50
CA PHE A 495 -27.98 55.12 -22.91
C PHE A 495 -28.83 54.04 -23.57
N ILE A 496 -28.93 52.84 -22.98
CA ILE A 496 -29.78 51.75 -23.49
C ILE A 496 -31.25 52.19 -23.61
N LEU A 497 -31.78 52.93 -22.64
CA LEU A 497 -33.14 53.48 -22.71
C LEU A 497 -33.31 54.58 -23.78
N SER A 498 -32.25 55.29 -24.13
CA SER A 498 -32.26 56.32 -25.18
C SER A 498 -32.14 55.77 -26.61
N LEU A 499 -31.94 54.45 -26.78
CA LEU A 499 -31.90 53.82 -28.10
C LEU A 499 -33.29 53.77 -28.75
N ASN A 500 -33.34 54.00 -30.06
CA ASN A 500 -34.51 53.71 -30.88
C ASN A 500 -34.75 52.19 -30.97
N ASP A 501 -36.01 51.79 -31.15
CA ASP A 501 -36.42 50.38 -31.24
C ASP A 501 -36.19 49.84 -32.67
N GLU A 502 -34.95 49.95 -33.16
CA GLU A 502 -34.53 49.66 -34.53
C GLU A 502 -33.58 48.45 -34.63
N ILE A 503 -33.44 47.90 -35.84
CA ILE A 503 -32.46 46.85 -36.17
C ILE A 503 -31.34 47.49 -36.98
N ILE A 504 -30.13 47.59 -36.41
CA ILE A 504 -29.02 48.35 -36.98
C ILE A 504 -27.78 47.48 -37.27
N PRO A 505 -26.85 47.91 -38.15
CA PRO A 505 -25.55 47.27 -38.28
C PRO A 505 -24.74 47.34 -36.97
N ARG A 506 -24.00 46.28 -36.64
CA ARG A 506 -23.15 46.19 -35.44
C ARG A 506 -22.20 47.38 -35.28
N ASP A 507 -21.58 47.82 -36.37
CA ASP A 507 -20.62 48.94 -36.35
C ASP A 507 -21.31 50.27 -36.00
N GLY A 508 -22.61 50.39 -36.31
CA GLY A 508 -23.46 51.52 -35.90
C GLY A 508 -23.75 51.54 -34.40
N PHE A 509 -23.80 50.39 -33.73
CA PHE A 509 -23.94 50.35 -32.27
C PHE A 509 -22.69 50.86 -31.56
N GLU A 510 -21.50 50.50 -32.07
CA GLU A 510 -20.24 51.03 -31.57
C GLU A 510 -20.15 52.55 -31.78
N ALA A 511 -20.62 53.04 -32.94
CA ALA A 511 -20.75 54.48 -33.20
C ALA A 511 -21.71 55.17 -32.23
N LEU A 512 -22.87 54.57 -31.91
CA LEU A 512 -23.82 55.10 -30.92
C LEU A 512 -23.23 55.14 -29.50
N VAL A 513 -22.51 54.08 -29.06
CA VAL A 513 -21.80 54.10 -27.77
C VAL A 513 -20.75 55.21 -27.74
N LYS A 514 -19.94 55.34 -28.79
CA LYS A 514 -18.91 56.40 -28.91
C LYS A 514 -19.55 57.81 -28.94
N GLN A 515 -20.66 58.00 -29.66
CA GLN A 515 -21.42 59.26 -29.73
C GLN A 515 -22.07 59.63 -28.39
N SER A 516 -22.58 58.64 -27.65
CA SER A 516 -23.10 58.86 -26.28
C SER A 516 -22.02 59.32 -25.30
N GLY A 517 -20.74 59.17 -25.66
CA GLY A 517 -19.58 59.55 -24.85
C GLY A 517 -19.44 58.69 -23.59
N ILE A 518 -19.86 57.42 -23.65
CA ILE A 518 -19.59 56.42 -22.62
C ILE A 518 -18.28 55.71 -22.97
N LYS A 519 -17.35 55.64 -22.01
CA LYS A 519 -16.06 54.96 -22.17
C LYS A 519 -16.18 53.49 -21.77
N LEU A 520 -16.48 52.63 -22.73
CA LEU A 520 -16.37 51.16 -22.60
C LEU A 520 -15.19 50.64 -23.42
N SER A 521 -14.72 49.41 -23.12
CA SER A 521 -13.75 48.73 -23.99
C SER A 521 -14.42 48.22 -25.27
N GLU A 522 -13.70 48.25 -26.39
CA GLU A 522 -14.24 47.79 -27.68
C GLU A 522 -14.58 46.30 -27.65
N ASN A 523 -13.84 45.48 -26.89
CA ASN A 523 -14.19 44.09 -26.63
C ASN A 523 -15.56 43.95 -25.95
N LEU A 524 -15.84 44.73 -24.90
CA LEU A 524 -17.14 44.66 -24.19
C LEU A 524 -18.30 45.12 -25.07
N ILE A 525 -18.14 46.19 -25.84
CA ILE A 525 -19.16 46.65 -26.82
C ILE A 525 -19.45 45.52 -27.82
N ASN A 526 -18.41 44.83 -28.29
CA ASN A 526 -18.53 43.76 -29.26
C ASN A 526 -19.14 42.47 -28.67
N GLU A 527 -18.86 42.11 -27.41
CA GLU A 527 -19.54 40.97 -26.75
C GLU A 527 -21.01 41.25 -26.44
N ILE A 528 -21.36 42.49 -26.05
CA ILE A 528 -22.76 42.93 -25.91
C ILE A 528 -23.48 42.83 -27.25
N ALA A 529 -22.91 43.39 -28.32
CA ALA A 529 -23.51 43.36 -29.65
C ALA A 529 -23.74 41.92 -30.16
N LYS A 530 -22.84 40.98 -29.85
CA LYS A 530 -23.02 39.55 -30.19
C LYS A 530 -24.25 38.90 -29.55
N GLN A 531 -24.66 39.32 -28.34
CA GLN A 531 -25.80 38.70 -27.66
C GLN A 531 -27.16 38.99 -28.31
N PHE A 532 -27.24 40.00 -29.20
CA PHE A 532 -28.51 40.51 -29.77
C PHE A 532 -28.50 40.49 -31.31
N LEU A 533 -27.77 39.55 -31.92
CA LEU A 533 -27.67 39.41 -33.38
C LEU A 533 -28.95 38.80 -34.00
N VAL A 534 -29.59 39.54 -34.90
CA VAL A 534 -30.64 39.03 -35.80
C VAL A 534 -30.02 38.29 -36.99
N THR A 535 -28.87 38.79 -37.46
CA THR A 535 -28.03 38.14 -38.49
C THR A 535 -26.56 38.39 -38.17
N ARG A 536 -25.63 37.80 -38.92
CA ARG A 536 -24.17 37.96 -38.71
C ARG A 536 -23.64 39.40 -38.68
N ARG A 537 -24.43 40.42 -39.08
CA ARG A 537 -24.04 41.85 -39.07
C ARG A 537 -25.08 42.80 -38.46
N MET A 538 -26.30 42.36 -38.19
CA MET A 538 -27.40 43.22 -37.73
C MET A 538 -27.81 42.84 -36.29
N ILE A 539 -27.97 43.84 -35.43
CA ILE A 539 -28.41 43.66 -34.03
C ILE A 539 -29.79 44.27 -33.78
N ASN A 540 -30.52 43.73 -32.81
CA ASN A 540 -31.82 44.24 -32.38
C ASN A 540 -31.68 45.12 -31.13
N LEU A 541 -31.88 46.44 -31.27
CA LEU A 541 -31.81 47.37 -30.13
C LEU A 541 -33.03 47.25 -29.21
N GLN A 542 -34.21 46.94 -29.77
CA GLN A 542 -35.43 46.74 -28.99
C GLN A 542 -35.29 45.53 -28.05
N GLU A 543 -34.74 44.41 -28.53
CA GLU A 543 -34.46 43.24 -27.69
C GLU A 543 -33.40 43.55 -26.63
N MET A 544 -32.31 44.26 -26.99
CA MET A 544 -31.28 44.68 -26.04
C MET A 544 -31.87 45.54 -24.90
N LYS A 545 -32.78 46.46 -25.22
CA LYS A 545 -33.47 47.38 -24.31
C LYS A 545 -34.47 46.67 -23.40
N VAL A 546 -35.28 45.76 -23.94
CA VAL A 546 -36.21 44.90 -23.16
C VAL A 546 -35.43 43.95 -22.25
N SER A 547 -34.37 43.32 -22.75
CA SER A 547 -33.52 42.43 -21.97
C SER A 547 -32.81 43.18 -20.84
N TYR A 548 -32.24 44.35 -21.11
CA TYR A 548 -31.65 45.20 -20.08
C TYR A 548 -32.67 45.56 -18.97
N LEU A 549 -33.89 45.96 -19.35
CA LEU A 549 -34.95 46.26 -18.38
C LEU A 549 -35.39 45.05 -17.55
N SER A 550 -35.31 43.82 -18.09
CA SER A 550 -35.62 42.60 -17.34
C SER A 550 -34.61 42.28 -16.22
N TYR A 551 -33.35 42.74 -16.36
CA TYR A 551 -32.33 42.61 -15.32
C TYR A 551 -32.25 43.85 -14.40
N PHE A 552 -32.61 45.04 -14.90
CA PHE A 552 -32.49 46.32 -14.17
C PHE A 552 -33.79 47.15 -14.21
N PRO A 553 -34.91 46.66 -13.64
CA PRO A 553 -36.23 47.29 -13.76
C PRO A 553 -36.32 48.69 -13.13
N ASP A 554 -35.46 49.01 -12.15
CA ASP A 554 -35.40 50.34 -11.51
C ASP A 554 -34.73 51.42 -12.38
N THR A 555 -34.22 51.07 -13.56
CA THR A 555 -33.56 52.03 -14.46
C THR A 555 -34.59 53.00 -15.05
N LYS A 556 -34.53 54.26 -14.63
CA LYS A 556 -35.41 55.33 -15.12
C LYS A 556 -34.65 56.27 -16.05
N ALA A 557 -35.31 56.72 -17.12
CA ALA A 557 -34.76 57.76 -17.97
C ALA A 557 -34.59 59.07 -17.17
N PRO A 558 -33.53 59.87 -17.43
CA PRO A 558 -33.35 61.15 -16.76
C PRO A 558 -34.46 62.12 -17.18
N LEU A 559 -35.00 62.86 -16.21
CA LEU A 559 -35.99 63.91 -16.47
C LEU A 559 -35.39 64.98 -17.41
N PRO A 560 -36.18 65.51 -18.37
CA PRO A 560 -35.71 66.59 -19.23
C PRO A 560 -35.36 67.82 -18.40
N GLN A 561 -34.17 68.38 -18.63
CA GLN A 561 -33.76 69.62 -17.98
C GLN A 561 -34.67 70.76 -18.47
N LYS A 562 -35.36 71.45 -17.53
CA LYS A 562 -36.03 72.71 -17.84
C LYS A 562 -35.01 73.71 -18.39
N LEU A 563 -35.35 74.41 -19.48
CA LEU A 563 -34.66 75.64 -19.85
C LEU A 563 -34.81 76.67 -18.72
N GLY A 564 -33.82 77.56 -18.59
CA GLY A 564 -33.72 78.48 -17.46
C GLY A 564 -34.77 79.59 -17.47
N SER A 565 -35.53 79.68 -16.37
CA SER A 565 -35.86 80.92 -15.65
C SER A 565 -35.96 82.25 -16.45
N GLU A 566 -37.15 82.56 -16.98
CA GLU A 566 -37.58 83.95 -17.31
C GLU A 566 -39.05 84.21 -16.91
N THR A 567 -39.55 83.62 -15.81
CA THR A 567 -40.95 83.82 -15.35
C THR A 567 -41.16 83.99 -13.83
N GLU A 568 -40.11 84.01 -13.00
CA GLU A 568 -40.26 84.05 -11.52
C GLU A 568 -40.45 85.45 -10.90
N GLU A 569 -40.48 86.53 -11.69
CA GLU A 569 -40.80 87.89 -11.20
C GLU A 569 -42.29 88.26 -11.35
N ALA A 570 -43.08 87.52 -12.14
CA ALA A 570 -44.49 87.83 -12.37
C ALA A 570 -45.41 87.46 -11.19
N GLU A 571 -45.13 86.35 -10.48
CA GLU A 571 -46.02 85.81 -9.44
C GLU A 571 -45.78 86.41 -8.04
N LYS A 572 -44.69 87.16 -7.82
CA LYS A 572 -44.33 87.73 -6.49
C LYS A 572 -44.97 89.09 -6.18
N LEU A 573 -45.79 89.65 -7.08
CA LEU A 573 -46.42 90.97 -6.91
C LEU A 573 -47.93 90.94 -6.66
N LEU A 574 -48.56 89.76 -6.57
CA LEU A 574 -50.02 89.62 -6.39
C LEU A 574 -50.46 89.02 -5.04
N ASP A 575 -49.54 88.48 -4.23
CA ASP A 575 -49.88 87.65 -3.06
C ASP A 575 -49.51 88.30 -1.69
N ILE A 576 -49.40 89.64 -1.64
CA ILE A 576 -49.09 90.41 -0.41
C ILE A 576 -50.31 91.22 0.08
N SER A 577 -51.43 91.21 -0.66
CA SER A 577 -52.68 91.83 -0.24
C SER A 577 -53.86 90.84 -0.31
N PHE A 578 -54.16 90.16 0.82
CA PHE A 578 -55.52 89.80 1.31
C PHE A 578 -55.48 88.80 2.48
N GLN A 579 -54.92 89.20 3.64
CA GLN A 579 -55.18 88.53 4.94
C GLN A 579 -55.22 89.54 6.10
N HIS A 580 -56.39 90.16 6.31
CA HIS A 580 -56.88 90.81 7.54
C HIS A 580 -58.41 91.00 7.34
N ILE A 581 -59.21 91.01 8.42
CA ILE A 581 -60.69 90.91 8.44
C ILE A 581 -61.13 89.45 8.12
N ASP A 582 -61.80 88.70 9.01
CA ASP A 582 -62.20 88.94 10.42
C ASP A 582 -61.65 87.81 11.33
#